data_AF-A0A2E2AGR3-F1
#
_entry.id   AF-A0A2E2AGR3-F1
#
_cell.length_a   1.000
_cell.length_b   1.000
_cell.length_c   1.000
_cell.angle_alpha   90.00
_cell.angle_beta   90.00
_cell.angle_gamma   90.00
#
_symmetry.space_group_name_H-M   'P 1'
#
loop_
_entity.id
_entity.type
_entity.pdbx_description
1 polymer ?
#
loop_
_entity_poly.entity_id
_entity_poly.type
_entity_poly.pdbx_seq_one_letter_code
_entity_poly.pdbx_strand_id
1 'polypeptide(L)'
;MCFSFPDKLMLKNVLAISFVFSVITTVEVFASSLKSPIYSNNPVAAEVDGKPIYLDDLKHIRIQEVLKQLHEMQTRALKEKILTKLIEKHPESFSEHIPKVTQEEIKKFYETNAGIKEIGSLSQVSAEIRDYLEKSVREAHVERQYQHAIRQGWVKVYLEPPNDFRLVAGLGTAMVWSKENPSLSRRVFVLEYSDFQCPFCKRVQLTLEKIRKKYSNEVQFGYRHFPLPFHKEAQGLAEAVECARDQDKFWELQSLFYKNISNSANDTEILGMAKRAGINNIRDFEFCWRNRKYAERVKNDIRDGVDLGIQGTPTFILGIYDQETRTVSGEMFSGAVSEDKFAQVIEKYLSSIRTEANLSR
;
A
#
# COMPACT_ATOMS: atom_id res chain seq x y z
N MET A 1 -0.88 -36.84 41.99
CA MET A 1 -1.83 -37.19 43.06
C MET A 1 -3.14 -37.58 42.41
N CYS A 2 -3.44 -38.87 42.45
CA CYS A 2 -4.71 -39.43 42.01
C CYS A 2 -5.79 -39.14 43.06
N PHE A 3 -7.01 -38.81 42.62
CA PHE A 3 -8.22 -39.18 43.36
C PHE A 3 -9.27 -39.65 42.35
N SER A 4 -9.77 -40.85 42.63
CA SER A 4 -10.82 -41.59 41.93
C SER A 4 -12.01 -41.71 42.87
N PHE A 5 -13.23 -41.73 42.33
CA PHE A 5 -14.45 -42.29 42.96
C PHE A 5 -15.43 -42.70 41.83
N PRO A 6 -16.36 -43.66 42.06
CA PRO A 6 -16.42 -44.91 41.30
C PRO A 6 -17.85 -45.26 40.78
N ASP A 7 -17.94 -46.41 40.08
CA ASP A 7 -19.02 -47.42 40.00
C ASP A 7 -20.51 -46.96 40.01
N LYS A 8 -21.48 -47.49 39.26
CA LYS A 8 -21.69 -48.66 38.36
C LYS A 8 -23.17 -48.53 37.91
N LEU A 9 -23.52 -48.92 36.69
CA LEU A 9 -24.52 -49.99 36.43
C LEU A 9 -24.81 -50.18 34.92
N MET A 10 -24.50 -51.40 34.47
CA MET A 10 -25.28 -52.29 33.59
C MET A 10 -25.33 -52.08 32.06
N LEU A 11 -24.53 -52.94 31.43
CA LEU A 11 -24.65 -53.58 30.11
C LEU A 11 -26.07 -53.78 29.56
N LYS A 12 -26.21 -53.65 28.23
CA LYS A 12 -26.44 -54.81 27.34
C LYS A 12 -26.21 -54.49 25.84
N ASN A 13 -25.31 -55.30 25.25
CA ASN A 13 -25.38 -55.93 23.93
C ASN A 13 -25.33 -55.09 22.64
N VAL A 14 -24.22 -55.19 21.89
CA VAL A 14 -24.02 -56.04 20.68
C VAL A 14 -22.88 -55.46 19.82
N LEU A 15 -21.87 -56.29 19.54
CA LEU A 15 -20.81 -56.03 18.56
C LEU A 15 -21.35 -55.95 17.13
N ALA A 16 -20.93 -54.93 16.38
CA ALA A 16 -20.75 -55.03 14.93
C ALA A 16 -19.55 -54.16 14.52
N ILE A 17 -18.44 -54.82 14.21
CA ILE A 17 -17.24 -54.22 13.63
C ILE A 17 -17.58 -53.81 12.20
N SER A 18 -17.53 -52.52 11.90
CA SER A 18 -17.56 -52.00 10.52
C SER A 18 -16.30 -51.18 10.28
N PHE A 19 -15.37 -51.77 9.53
CA PHE A 19 -14.26 -51.10 8.89
C PHE A 19 -14.83 -50.14 7.83
N VAL A 20 -14.92 -48.85 8.14
CA VAL A 20 -15.14 -47.84 7.10
C VAL A 20 -13.76 -47.47 6.55
N PHE A 21 -13.41 -48.08 5.42
CA PHE A 21 -12.34 -47.60 4.56
C PHE A 21 -12.71 -46.19 4.10
N SER A 22 -12.04 -45.18 4.66
CA SER A 22 -12.02 -43.85 4.07
C SER A 22 -11.25 -43.96 2.74
N VAL A 23 -11.99 -44.04 1.64
CA VAL A 23 -11.42 -43.88 0.30
C VAL A 23 -11.05 -42.41 0.17
N ILE A 24 -9.81 -42.08 0.52
CA ILE A 24 -9.17 -40.85 0.12
C ILE A 24 -8.99 -40.98 -1.39
N THR A 25 -9.93 -40.47 -2.18
CA THR A 25 -9.69 -40.27 -3.61
C THR A 25 -8.64 -39.16 -3.73
N THR A 26 -7.37 -39.55 -3.81
CA THR A 26 -6.32 -38.69 -4.35
C THR A 26 -6.70 -38.42 -5.80
N VAL A 27 -7.15 -37.20 -6.09
CA VAL A 27 -7.21 -36.71 -7.47
C VAL A 27 -5.77 -36.60 -7.93
N GLU A 28 -5.27 -37.63 -8.61
CA GLU A 28 -4.03 -37.55 -9.35
C GLU A 28 -4.25 -36.56 -10.51
N VAL A 29 -3.76 -35.34 -10.32
CA VAL A 29 -3.65 -34.35 -11.39
C VAL A 29 -2.60 -34.88 -12.37
N PHE A 30 -3.05 -35.48 -13.46
CA PHE A 30 -2.20 -35.80 -14.60
C PHE A 30 -1.75 -34.48 -15.24
N ALA A 31 -0.57 -34.01 -14.85
CA ALA A 31 0.17 -33.00 -15.59
C ALA A 31 0.57 -33.62 -16.93
N SER A 32 -0.20 -33.34 -17.99
CA SER A 32 0.23 -33.64 -19.35
C SER A 32 1.51 -32.86 -19.66
N SER A 33 2.52 -33.54 -20.20
CA SER A 33 3.86 -33.00 -20.41
C SER A 33 3.87 -31.97 -21.54
N LEU A 34 3.48 -30.73 -21.26
CA LEU A 34 3.88 -29.61 -22.10
C LEU A 34 5.32 -29.26 -21.71
N LYS A 35 6.27 -29.55 -22.62
CA LYS A 35 7.64 -29.03 -22.57
C LYS A 35 7.58 -27.51 -22.64
N SER A 36 7.40 -26.88 -21.48
CA SER A 36 7.48 -25.43 -21.33
C SER A 36 8.94 -25.00 -21.53
N PRO A 37 9.23 -23.87 -22.19
CA PRO A 37 10.57 -23.34 -22.25
C PRO A 37 11.08 -23.15 -20.82
N ILE A 38 12.21 -23.80 -20.53
CA ILE A 38 12.91 -23.72 -19.27
C ILE A 38 13.33 -22.24 -19.10
N TYR A 39 12.73 -21.55 -18.13
CA TYR A 39 12.86 -20.11 -17.83
C TYR A 39 12.05 -19.14 -18.71
N SER A 40 10.76 -18.99 -18.39
CA SER A 40 10.01 -17.76 -18.66
C SER A 40 10.03 -16.87 -17.41
N ASN A 41 10.24 -15.56 -17.57
CA ASN A 41 10.09 -14.58 -16.49
C ASN A 41 8.63 -14.42 -16.03
N ASN A 42 7.68 -14.92 -16.83
CA ASN A 42 6.26 -14.92 -16.53
C ASN A 42 5.62 -16.26 -16.97
N PRO A 43 5.80 -17.34 -16.20
CA PRO A 43 5.24 -18.65 -16.54
C PRO A 43 3.71 -18.67 -16.37
N VAL A 44 3.03 -19.59 -17.06
CA VAL A 44 1.62 -19.89 -16.79
C VAL A 44 1.52 -20.50 -15.40
N ALA A 45 0.76 -19.84 -14.51
CA ALA A 45 0.49 -20.28 -13.15
C ALA A 45 -0.71 -21.25 -13.08
N ALA A 46 -1.73 -21.04 -13.91
CA ALA A 46 -2.88 -21.93 -14.03
C ALA A 46 -3.57 -21.75 -15.40
N GLU A 47 -4.53 -22.62 -15.73
CA GLU A 47 -5.42 -22.46 -16.88
C GLU A 47 -6.87 -22.74 -16.43
N VAL A 48 -7.81 -21.88 -16.83
CA VAL A 48 -9.24 -22.01 -16.51
C VAL A 48 -10.03 -21.91 -17.82
N ASP A 49 -10.73 -22.99 -18.21
CA ASP A 49 -11.49 -23.08 -19.46
C ASP A 49 -10.70 -22.66 -20.71
N GLY A 50 -9.43 -23.08 -20.81
CA GLY A 50 -8.56 -22.73 -21.93
C GLY A 50 -7.94 -21.33 -21.85
N LYS A 51 -8.19 -20.57 -20.78
CA LYS A 51 -7.57 -19.26 -20.55
C LYS A 51 -6.43 -19.36 -19.54
N PRO A 52 -5.18 -19.07 -19.94
CA PRO A 52 -4.05 -19.09 -19.01
C PRO A 52 -4.15 -17.93 -18.01
N ILE A 53 -3.78 -18.22 -16.77
CA ILE A 53 -3.42 -17.28 -15.71
C ILE A 53 -1.91 -17.34 -15.60
N TYR A 54 -1.23 -16.22 -15.80
CA TYR A 54 0.22 -16.10 -15.70
C TYR A 54 0.65 -15.76 -14.27
N LEU A 55 1.92 -16.02 -13.94
CA LEU A 55 2.50 -15.64 -12.64
C LEU A 55 2.36 -14.14 -12.38
N ASP A 56 2.46 -13.34 -13.43
CA ASP A 56 2.24 -11.90 -13.42
C ASP A 56 0.79 -11.51 -13.13
N ASP A 57 -0.19 -12.38 -13.38
CA ASP A 57 -1.59 -12.11 -13.01
C ASP A 57 -1.81 -12.30 -11.50
N LEU A 58 -0.87 -12.96 -10.81
CA LEU A 58 -0.86 -13.10 -9.35
C LEU A 58 -0.22 -11.90 -8.64
N LYS A 59 0.20 -10.85 -9.38
CA LYS A 59 0.78 -9.63 -8.82
C LYS A 59 -0.13 -9.03 -7.76
N HIS A 60 0.38 -8.93 -6.54
CA HIS A 60 -0.34 -8.34 -5.42
C HIS A 60 0.62 -7.50 -4.56
N ILE A 61 0.13 -6.41 -3.96
CA ILE A 61 0.99 -5.50 -3.16
C ILE A 61 1.73 -6.22 -2.04
N ARG A 62 1.11 -7.21 -1.39
CA ARG A 62 1.79 -8.04 -0.37
C ARG A 62 2.96 -8.85 -0.91
N ILE A 63 2.84 -9.39 -2.13
CA ILE A 63 3.94 -10.09 -2.78
C ILE A 63 5.07 -9.08 -3.06
N GLN A 64 4.72 -7.84 -3.43
CA GLN A 64 5.71 -6.77 -3.59
C GLN A 64 6.43 -6.41 -2.31
N GLU A 65 5.69 -6.24 -1.22
CA GLU A 65 6.27 -5.94 0.09
C GLU A 65 7.24 -7.04 0.50
N VAL A 66 6.87 -8.31 0.31
CA VAL A 66 7.76 -9.45 0.60
C VAL A 66 8.97 -9.48 -0.33
N LEU A 67 8.81 -9.19 -1.63
CA LEU A 67 9.94 -9.10 -2.57
C LEU A 67 10.89 -7.95 -2.22
N LYS A 68 10.36 -6.80 -1.79
CA LYS A 68 11.16 -5.68 -1.29
C LYS A 68 11.91 -6.06 -0.01
N GLN A 69 11.24 -6.67 0.96
CA GLN A 69 11.87 -7.19 2.17
C GLN A 69 12.97 -8.21 1.86
N LEU A 70 12.70 -9.14 0.93
CA LEU A 70 13.68 -10.12 0.47
C LEU A 70 14.90 -9.41 -0.13
N HIS A 71 14.69 -8.43 -1.00
CA HIS A 71 15.78 -7.66 -1.60
C HIS A 71 16.58 -6.86 -0.57
N GLU A 72 15.93 -6.26 0.43
CA GLU A 72 16.61 -5.58 1.54
C GLU A 72 17.48 -6.55 2.35
N MET A 73 16.96 -7.74 2.66
CA MET A 73 17.71 -8.80 3.34
C MET A 73 18.90 -9.27 2.51
N GLN A 74 18.69 -9.51 1.20
CA GLN A 74 19.76 -9.88 0.26
C GLN A 74 20.83 -8.79 0.17
N THR A 75 20.42 -7.52 0.13
CA THR A 75 21.33 -6.37 0.08
C THR A 75 22.18 -6.28 1.35
N ARG A 76 21.58 -6.43 2.54
CA ARG A 76 22.33 -6.44 3.80
C ARG A 76 23.36 -7.58 3.83
N ALA A 77 22.93 -8.79 3.50
CA ALA A 77 23.81 -9.96 3.47
C ALA A 77 24.92 -9.83 2.41
N LEU A 78 24.63 -9.22 1.27
CA LEU A 78 25.60 -8.96 0.21
C LEU A 78 26.67 -7.97 0.67
N LYS A 79 26.30 -6.88 1.34
CA LYS A 79 27.25 -5.89 1.90
C LYS A 79 28.25 -6.56 2.86
N GLU A 80 27.76 -7.37 3.78
CA GLU A 80 28.62 -8.11 4.71
C GLU A 80 29.59 -9.05 3.97
N LYS A 81 29.09 -9.85 3.02
CA LYS A 81 29.93 -10.75 2.22
C LYS A 81 30.99 -10.02 1.40
N ILE A 82 30.65 -8.85 0.85
CA ILE A 82 31.58 -7.99 0.13
C ILE A 82 32.70 -7.53 1.07
N LEU A 83 32.35 -7.02 2.25
CA LEU A 83 33.34 -6.55 3.21
C LEU A 83 34.25 -7.67 3.70
N THR A 84 33.72 -8.87 3.99
CA THR A 84 34.55 -10.03 4.34
C THR A 84 35.60 -10.30 3.26
N LYS A 85 35.22 -10.29 1.98
CA LYS A 85 36.15 -10.50 0.86
C LYS A 85 37.16 -9.37 0.68
N LEU A 86 36.80 -8.14 1.04
CA LEU A 86 37.69 -6.99 0.91
C LEU A 86 38.67 -6.86 2.08
N ILE A 87 38.26 -7.22 3.30
CA ILE A 87 39.14 -7.25 4.48
C ILE A 87 40.31 -8.21 4.25
N GLU A 88 40.08 -9.35 3.58
CA GLU A 88 41.15 -10.29 3.20
C GLU A 88 42.17 -9.68 2.23
N LYS A 89 41.75 -8.72 1.39
CA LYS A 89 42.59 -8.13 0.33
C LYS A 89 43.20 -6.78 0.69
N HIS A 90 42.54 -6.02 1.56
CA HIS A 90 42.88 -4.63 1.90
C HIS A 90 42.74 -4.39 3.43
N PRO A 91 43.40 -5.17 4.29
CA PRO A 91 43.19 -5.13 5.74
C PRO A 91 43.45 -3.73 6.35
N GLU A 92 44.38 -2.97 5.78
CA GLU A 92 44.69 -1.59 6.20
C GLU A 92 43.51 -0.64 6.03
N SER A 93 42.66 -0.88 5.04
CA SER A 93 41.51 -0.04 4.67
C SER A 93 40.28 -0.28 5.56
N PHE A 94 40.28 -1.34 6.38
CA PHE A 94 39.13 -1.76 7.21
C PHE A 94 39.48 -1.96 8.69
N SER A 95 40.56 -1.33 9.17
CA SER A 95 41.08 -1.45 10.54
C SER A 95 40.29 -0.67 11.63
N GLU A 96 39.28 0.09 11.22
CA GLU A 96 38.48 0.93 12.12
C GLU A 96 37.63 0.06 13.05
N HIS A 97 37.75 0.27 14.37
CA HIS A 97 37.01 -0.52 15.36
C HIS A 97 35.54 -0.08 15.42
N ILE A 98 34.62 -1.03 15.59
CA ILE A 98 33.21 -0.73 15.83
C ILE A 98 33.09 -0.05 17.21
N PRO A 99 32.57 1.19 17.30
CA PRO A 99 32.35 1.85 18.58
C PRO A 99 31.46 1.01 19.49
N LYS A 100 31.78 0.96 20.78
CA LYS A 100 30.95 0.28 21.79
C LYS A 100 29.89 1.23 22.33
N VAL A 101 28.68 0.71 22.53
CA VAL A 101 27.57 1.48 23.11
C VAL A 101 27.85 1.76 24.59
N THR A 102 27.74 3.02 25.00
CA THR A 102 27.98 3.45 26.38
C THR A 102 26.71 3.44 27.23
N GLN A 103 26.87 3.49 28.55
CA GLN A 103 25.71 3.60 29.46
C GLN A 103 24.99 4.93 29.30
N GLU A 104 25.72 5.99 28.97
CA GLU A 104 25.18 7.32 28.69
C GLU A 104 24.28 7.29 27.44
N GLU A 105 24.67 6.55 26.41
CA GLU A 105 23.86 6.37 25.19
C GLU A 105 22.58 5.58 25.46
N ILE A 106 22.67 4.51 26.26
CA ILE A 106 21.50 3.71 26.68
C ILE A 106 20.53 4.58 27.49
N LYS A 107 21.05 5.33 28.46
CA LYS A 107 20.26 6.26 29.28
C LYS A 107 19.59 7.33 28.41
N LYS A 108 20.35 7.96 27.52
CA LYS A 108 19.84 8.98 26.59
C LYS A 108 18.73 8.42 25.69
N PHE A 109 18.93 7.21 25.14
CA PHE A 109 17.92 6.54 24.33
C PHE A 109 16.63 6.28 25.13
N TYR A 110 16.74 5.76 26.35
CA TYR A 110 15.59 5.56 27.24
C TYR A 110 14.86 6.87 27.58
N GLU A 111 15.60 7.94 27.88
CA GLU A 111 15.01 9.23 28.26
C GLU A 111 14.24 9.88 27.11
N THR A 112 14.76 9.75 25.88
CA THR A 112 14.24 10.39 24.67
C THR A 112 13.07 9.62 24.04
N ASN A 113 12.93 8.32 24.32
CA ASN A 113 11.87 7.48 23.77
C ASN A 113 10.80 7.17 24.82
N ALA A 114 9.76 8.01 24.89
CA ALA A 114 8.72 7.95 25.92
C ALA A 114 8.02 6.59 26.01
N GLY A 115 7.75 5.92 24.89
CA GLY A 115 7.06 4.62 24.87
C GLY A 115 7.85 3.47 25.52
N ILE A 116 9.18 3.58 25.67
CA ILE A 116 9.99 2.56 26.34
C ILE A 116 9.73 2.57 27.85
N LYS A 117 9.36 3.72 28.42
CA LYS A 117 9.07 3.88 29.86
C LYS A 117 7.78 3.14 30.27
N GLU A 118 6.92 2.82 29.29
CA GLU A 118 5.71 2.02 29.49
C GLU A 118 6.01 0.52 29.58
N ILE A 119 7.15 0.08 29.02
CA ILE A 119 7.58 -1.33 28.98
C ILE A 119 8.29 -1.72 30.28
N GLY A 120 9.07 -0.80 30.86
CA GLY A 120 9.77 -1.04 32.12
C GLY A 120 10.73 0.07 32.52
N SER A 121 11.27 -0.03 33.72
CA SER A 121 12.33 0.86 34.21
C SER A 121 13.63 0.67 33.42
N LEU A 122 14.49 1.69 33.42
CA LEU A 122 15.78 1.67 32.72
C LEU A 122 16.58 0.39 32.98
N SER A 123 16.65 -0.08 34.23
CA SER A 123 17.40 -1.30 34.58
C SER A 123 16.81 -2.56 33.94
N GLN A 124 15.49 -2.63 33.77
CA GLN A 124 14.79 -3.77 33.17
C GLN A 124 15.03 -3.85 31.66
N VAL A 125 15.04 -2.71 30.96
CA VAL A 125 15.14 -2.66 29.49
C VAL A 125 16.54 -2.36 28.96
N SER A 126 17.51 -2.06 29.83
CA SER A 126 18.87 -1.65 29.44
C SER A 126 19.59 -2.66 28.55
N ALA A 127 19.33 -3.96 28.73
CA ALA A 127 19.93 -5.01 27.91
C ALA A 127 19.41 -4.99 26.47
N GLU A 128 18.10 -4.82 26.30
CA GLU A 128 17.44 -4.77 24.99
C GLU A 128 17.81 -3.49 24.23
N ILE A 129 17.86 -2.35 24.94
CA ILE A 129 18.33 -1.08 24.36
C ILE A 129 19.78 -1.22 23.89
N ARG A 130 20.64 -1.87 24.69
CA ARG A 130 22.03 -2.11 24.30
C ARG A 130 22.11 -2.94 23.03
N ASP A 131 21.41 -4.07 22.96
CA ASP A 131 21.40 -4.94 21.77
C ASP A 131 20.93 -4.19 20.51
N TYR A 132 19.85 -3.42 20.63
CA TYR A 132 19.35 -2.57 19.55
C TYR A 132 20.40 -1.55 19.08
N LEU A 133 21.02 -0.82 20.02
CA LEU A 133 22.02 0.20 19.69
C LEU A 133 23.28 -0.43 19.10
N GLU A 134 23.75 -1.57 19.63
CA GLU A 134 24.92 -2.28 19.11
C GLU A 134 24.68 -2.76 17.68
N LYS A 135 23.48 -3.29 17.40
CA LYS A 135 23.07 -3.64 16.03
C LYS A 135 23.04 -2.41 15.12
N SER A 136 22.46 -1.30 15.57
CA SER A 136 22.39 -0.06 14.80
C SER A 136 23.79 0.51 14.49
N VAL A 137 24.70 0.49 15.45
CA VAL A 137 26.08 0.96 15.28
C VAL A 137 26.84 0.06 14.30
N ARG A 138 26.67 -1.26 14.41
CA ARG A 138 27.25 -2.22 13.47
C ARG A 138 26.75 -2.01 12.05
N GLU A 139 25.43 -1.86 11.85
CA GLU A 139 24.85 -1.62 10.52
C GLU A 139 25.38 -0.31 9.91
N ALA A 140 25.47 0.77 10.69
CA ALA A 140 26.03 2.05 10.24
C ALA A 140 27.53 1.93 9.89
N HIS A 141 28.30 1.14 10.64
CA HIS A 141 29.71 0.88 10.34
C HIS A 141 29.88 0.10 9.03
N VAL A 142 29.11 -0.99 8.85
CA VAL A 142 29.07 -1.76 7.60
C VAL A 142 28.73 -0.86 6.42
N GLU A 143 27.72 -0.01 6.56
CA GLU A 143 27.32 0.91 5.50
C GLU A 143 28.45 1.87 5.11
N ARG A 144 29.12 2.48 6.10
CA ARG A 144 30.25 3.40 5.84
C ARG A 144 31.37 2.72 5.06
N GLN A 145 31.76 1.52 5.48
CA GLN A 145 32.81 0.74 4.82
C GLN A 145 32.41 0.31 3.42
N TYR A 146 31.17 -0.14 3.24
CA TYR A 146 30.62 -0.50 1.94
C TYR A 146 30.62 0.69 0.97
N GLN A 147 30.17 1.86 1.42
CA GLN A 147 30.18 3.09 0.60
C GLN A 147 31.60 3.54 0.25
N HIS A 148 32.57 3.34 1.16
CA HIS A 148 33.98 3.57 0.84
C HIS A 148 34.45 2.63 -0.28
N ALA A 149 34.16 1.33 -0.19
CA ALA A 149 34.54 0.35 -1.20
C ALA A 149 33.93 0.63 -2.58
N ILE A 150 32.68 1.11 -2.63
CA ILE A 150 32.03 1.55 -3.86
C ILE A 150 32.77 2.77 -4.46
N ARG A 151 33.11 3.78 -3.65
CA ARG A 151 33.85 4.97 -4.12
C ARG A 151 35.25 4.64 -4.64
N GLN A 152 35.91 3.64 -4.08
CA GLN A 152 37.19 3.14 -4.56
C GLN A 152 37.08 2.30 -5.85
N GLY A 153 35.85 1.97 -6.28
CA GLY A 153 35.62 1.13 -7.44
C GLY A 153 35.93 -0.35 -7.22
N TRP A 154 36.13 -0.79 -5.97
CA TRP A 154 36.46 -2.18 -5.63
C TRP A 154 35.27 -3.13 -5.80
N VAL A 155 34.07 -2.57 -5.90
CA VAL A 155 32.82 -3.32 -5.89
C VAL A 155 31.96 -2.90 -7.06
N LYS A 156 31.52 -3.88 -7.85
CA LYS A 156 30.45 -3.72 -8.82
C LYS A 156 29.27 -4.59 -8.40
N VAL A 157 28.12 -3.97 -8.18
CA VAL A 157 26.91 -4.64 -7.71
C VAL A 157 25.96 -4.86 -8.87
N TYR A 158 25.46 -6.08 -8.97
CA TYR A 158 24.47 -6.51 -9.98
C TYR A 158 23.16 -6.97 -9.34
N LEU A 159 23.03 -6.88 -8.01
CA LEU A 159 21.77 -7.15 -7.33
C LEU A 159 20.83 -5.97 -7.60
N GLU A 160 19.88 -6.19 -8.50
CA GLU A 160 18.85 -5.21 -8.83
C GLU A 160 17.67 -5.32 -7.86
N PRO A 161 16.98 -4.21 -7.56
CA PRO A 161 15.69 -4.28 -6.86
C PRO A 161 14.70 -5.13 -7.67
N PRO A 162 13.73 -5.78 -7.03
CA PRO A 162 12.65 -6.41 -7.78
C PRO A 162 12.01 -5.34 -8.67
N ASN A 163 11.71 -5.70 -9.92
CA ASN A 163 11.00 -4.80 -10.84
C ASN A 163 9.80 -4.23 -10.10
N ASP A 164 9.67 -2.89 -10.05
CA ASP A 164 8.47 -2.24 -9.52
C ASP A 164 7.31 -2.79 -10.34
N PHE A 165 6.56 -3.73 -9.78
CA PHE A 165 5.34 -4.19 -10.41
C PHE A 165 4.42 -3.00 -10.37
N ARG A 166 4.27 -2.36 -11.53
CA ARG A 166 3.40 -1.19 -11.65
C ARG A 166 2.00 -1.71 -11.43
N LEU A 167 1.39 -1.31 -10.32
CA LEU A 167 -0.03 -1.57 -10.09
C LEU A 167 -0.79 -0.85 -11.19
N VAL A 168 -1.63 -1.58 -11.90
CA VAL A 168 -2.47 -1.05 -12.97
C VAL A 168 -3.86 -0.82 -12.39
N ALA A 169 -4.16 0.44 -12.07
CA ALA A 169 -5.46 0.82 -11.56
C ALA A 169 -6.34 1.35 -12.68
N GLY A 170 -7.48 0.70 -12.92
CA GLY A 170 -8.52 1.25 -13.79
C GLY A 170 -9.10 2.53 -13.19
N LEU A 171 -9.24 3.58 -14.02
CA LEU A 171 -9.84 4.83 -13.58
C LEU A 171 -11.33 4.64 -13.24
N GLY A 172 -12.02 3.75 -13.94
CA GLY A 172 -13.42 3.39 -13.66
C GLY A 172 -14.32 4.63 -13.51
N THR A 173 -14.98 4.71 -12.35
CA THR A 173 -15.89 5.80 -11.98
C THR A 173 -15.21 6.99 -11.31
N ALA A 174 -13.88 7.01 -11.20
CA ALA A 174 -13.16 8.10 -10.56
C ALA A 174 -13.56 9.48 -11.10
N MET A 175 -13.72 10.44 -10.21
CA MET A 175 -13.91 11.83 -10.60
C MET A 175 -12.54 12.47 -10.86
N VAL A 176 -12.34 12.97 -12.08
CA VAL A 176 -11.09 13.61 -12.50
C VAL A 176 -11.11 15.08 -12.09
N TRP A 177 -10.04 15.55 -11.47
CA TRP A 177 -9.88 16.96 -11.08
C TRP A 177 -9.50 17.78 -12.30
N SER A 178 -10.44 18.53 -12.87
CA SER A 178 -10.17 19.50 -13.92
C SER A 178 -10.73 20.85 -13.50
N LYS A 179 -9.88 21.89 -13.44
CA LYS A 179 -10.33 23.27 -13.21
C LYS A 179 -10.82 23.93 -14.49
N GLU A 180 -10.29 23.53 -15.64
CA GLU A 180 -10.67 23.95 -16.99
C GLU A 180 -10.01 22.96 -17.95
N ASN A 181 -10.77 22.49 -18.95
CA ASN A 181 -10.37 21.62 -20.06
C ASN A 181 -9.65 20.30 -19.64
N PRO A 182 -10.30 19.12 -19.76
CA PRO A 182 -9.66 17.85 -19.43
C PRO A 182 -8.64 17.52 -20.51
N SER A 183 -7.45 18.12 -20.48
CA SER A 183 -6.33 17.53 -21.19
C SER A 183 -5.93 16.28 -20.40
N LEU A 184 -6.64 15.19 -20.67
CA LEU A 184 -6.21 13.83 -20.36
C LEU A 184 -4.83 13.53 -21.00
N SER A 185 -4.25 14.47 -21.76
CA SER A 185 -2.90 14.45 -22.33
C SER A 185 -1.79 14.39 -21.27
N ARG A 186 -2.10 14.66 -20.00
CA ARG A 186 -1.14 14.52 -18.90
C ARG A 186 -0.87 13.03 -18.68
N ARG A 187 0.36 12.61 -19.00
CA ARG A 187 0.80 11.21 -18.88
C ARG A 187 1.11 10.79 -17.44
N VAL A 188 1.17 11.71 -16.47
CA VAL A 188 1.32 11.38 -15.05
C VAL A 188 0.00 11.59 -14.33
N PHE A 189 -0.40 10.63 -13.49
CA PHE A 189 -1.68 10.65 -12.81
C PHE A 189 -1.56 10.23 -11.35
N VAL A 190 -2.31 10.91 -10.49
CA VAL A 190 -2.47 10.61 -9.06
C VAL A 190 -3.93 10.23 -8.81
N LEU A 191 -4.19 8.95 -8.56
CA LEU A 191 -5.51 8.44 -8.19
C LEU A 191 -5.60 8.29 -6.67
N GLU A 192 -6.50 9.04 -6.04
CA GLU A 192 -6.78 8.98 -4.60
C GLU A 192 -7.98 8.05 -4.32
N TYR A 193 -7.82 7.11 -3.40
CA TYR A 193 -8.91 6.38 -2.74
C TYR A 193 -9.12 6.95 -1.34
N SER A 194 -10.33 7.42 -1.06
CA SER A 194 -10.58 8.26 0.11
C SER A 194 -11.95 8.03 0.76
N ASP A 195 -12.04 8.49 2.01
CA ASP A 195 -13.21 8.34 2.88
C ASP A 195 -13.48 9.67 3.61
N PHE A 196 -14.73 10.13 3.62
CA PHE A 196 -15.13 11.41 4.23
C PHE A 196 -15.10 11.46 5.75
N GLN A 197 -15.15 10.32 6.45
CA GLN A 197 -15.02 10.22 7.90
C GLN A 197 -13.58 9.92 8.35
N CYS A 198 -12.67 9.63 7.42
CA CYS A 198 -11.28 9.34 7.77
C CYS A 198 -10.50 10.64 8.11
N PRO A 199 -9.93 10.77 9.32
CA PRO A 199 -9.18 11.97 9.72
C PRO A 199 -7.89 12.17 8.92
N PHE A 200 -7.27 11.10 8.43
CA PHE A 200 -6.09 11.19 7.56
C PHE A 200 -6.43 11.65 6.15
N CYS A 201 -7.60 11.27 5.62
CA CYS A 201 -8.11 11.77 4.34
C CYS A 201 -8.38 13.28 4.42
N LYS A 202 -9.00 13.74 5.52
CA LYS A 202 -9.17 15.17 5.77
C LYS A 202 -7.83 15.92 5.80
N ARG A 203 -6.85 15.36 6.51
CA ARG A 203 -5.51 15.98 6.67
C ARG A 203 -4.78 16.12 5.34
N VAL A 204 -4.81 15.09 4.50
CA VAL A 204 -4.02 15.07 3.25
C VAL A 204 -4.56 16.03 2.19
N GLN A 205 -5.83 16.46 2.27
CA GLN A 205 -6.39 17.42 1.30
C GLN A 205 -5.58 18.73 1.21
N LEU A 206 -5.02 19.24 2.32
CA LEU A 206 -4.15 20.42 2.29
C LEU A 206 -2.85 20.17 1.52
N THR A 207 -2.27 18.97 1.65
CA THR A 207 -1.11 18.56 0.85
C THR A 207 -1.49 18.46 -0.63
N LEU A 208 -2.63 17.82 -0.94
CA LEU A 208 -3.11 17.67 -2.31
C LEU A 208 -3.44 19.01 -2.97
N GLU A 209 -3.97 19.99 -2.23
CA GLU A 209 -4.19 21.35 -2.74
C GLU A 209 -2.87 22.00 -3.21
N LYS A 210 -1.78 21.86 -2.43
CA LYS A 210 -0.46 22.37 -2.81
C LYS A 210 0.12 21.61 -3.99
N ILE A 211 0.03 20.28 -4.00
CA ILE A 211 0.54 19.42 -5.07
C ILE A 211 -0.22 19.69 -6.38
N ARG A 212 -1.56 19.77 -6.35
CA ARG A 212 -2.40 20.14 -7.51
C ARG A 212 -2.05 21.52 -8.05
N LYS A 213 -1.70 22.48 -7.18
CA LYS A 213 -1.26 23.82 -7.60
C LYS A 213 0.13 23.78 -8.24
N LYS A 214 1.08 23.06 -7.65
CA LYS A 214 2.46 22.95 -8.14
C LYS A 214 2.55 22.23 -9.49
N TYR A 215 1.77 21.17 -9.68
CA TYR A 215 1.82 20.29 -10.86
C TYR A 215 0.59 20.42 -11.78
N SER A 216 -0.10 21.56 -11.73
CA SER A 216 -1.38 21.78 -12.43
C SER A 216 -1.33 21.52 -13.93
N ASN A 217 -0.17 21.69 -14.57
CA ASN A 217 0.01 21.52 -16.02
C ASN A 217 0.61 20.16 -16.41
N GLU A 218 1.11 19.38 -15.44
CA GLU A 218 1.92 18.19 -15.70
C GLU A 218 1.27 16.90 -15.20
N VAL A 219 0.49 16.99 -14.12
CA VAL A 219 -0.11 15.84 -13.45
C VAL A 219 -1.63 15.94 -13.43
N GLN A 220 -2.30 14.86 -13.78
CA GLN A 220 -3.73 14.71 -13.63
C GLN A 220 -4.05 14.09 -12.26
N PHE A 221 -5.14 14.53 -11.63
CA PHE A 221 -5.59 13.98 -10.36
C PHE A 221 -6.98 13.36 -10.53
N GLY A 222 -7.24 12.28 -9.79
CA GLY A 222 -8.54 11.64 -9.73
C GLY A 222 -8.87 11.20 -8.31
N TYR A 223 -10.16 11.04 -8.04
CA TYR A 223 -10.69 10.63 -6.74
C TYR A 223 -11.63 9.44 -6.92
N ARG A 224 -11.48 8.42 -6.07
CA ARG A 224 -12.35 7.25 -5.93
C ARG A 224 -12.80 7.11 -4.47
N HIS A 225 -14.03 6.67 -4.32
CA HIS A 225 -14.60 6.40 -3.01
C HIS A 225 -14.06 5.10 -2.44
N PHE A 226 -13.66 5.10 -1.16
CA PHE A 226 -13.32 3.90 -0.42
C PHE A 226 -13.81 4.01 1.04
N PRO A 227 -15.14 4.17 1.26
CA PRO A 227 -15.68 4.27 2.60
C PRO A 227 -15.39 2.99 3.39
N LEU A 228 -14.79 3.15 4.56
CA LEU A 228 -14.41 2.05 5.43
C LEU A 228 -15.62 1.50 6.18
N PRO A 229 -15.73 0.18 6.39
CA PRO A 229 -16.94 -0.46 6.94
C PRO A 229 -17.28 0.00 8.37
N PHE A 230 -16.31 0.51 9.12
CA PHE A 230 -16.51 1.04 10.47
C PHE A 230 -16.90 2.52 10.50
N HIS A 231 -16.90 3.20 9.35
CA HIS A 231 -17.34 4.58 9.19
C HIS A 231 -18.80 4.59 8.70
N LYS A 232 -19.74 4.68 9.66
CA LYS A 232 -21.19 4.50 9.44
C LYS A 232 -21.79 5.41 8.36
N GLU A 233 -21.34 6.65 8.28
CA GLU A 233 -21.86 7.68 7.38
C GLU A 233 -21.07 7.80 6.07
N ALA A 234 -19.86 7.24 6.00
CA ALA A 234 -18.94 7.45 4.87
C ALA A 234 -19.53 6.99 3.52
N GLN A 235 -20.25 5.87 3.52
CA GLN A 235 -20.96 5.39 2.34
C GLN A 235 -22.05 6.38 1.89
N GLY A 236 -22.85 6.90 2.83
CA GLY A 236 -23.90 7.88 2.54
C GLY A 236 -23.32 9.21 2.05
N LEU A 237 -22.19 9.64 2.60
CA LEU A 237 -21.47 10.85 2.16
C LEU A 237 -20.86 10.65 0.76
N ALA A 238 -20.32 9.47 0.45
CA ALA A 238 -19.86 9.14 -0.90
C ALA A 238 -21.00 9.20 -1.92
N GLU A 239 -22.14 8.60 -1.61
CA GLU A 239 -23.35 8.66 -2.44
C GLU A 239 -23.85 10.11 -2.63
N ALA A 240 -23.82 10.93 -1.57
CA ALA A 240 -24.19 12.34 -1.65
C ALA A 240 -23.28 13.12 -2.62
N VAL A 241 -21.96 12.90 -2.57
CA VAL A 241 -21.03 13.58 -3.49
C VAL A 241 -21.23 13.13 -4.94
N GLU A 242 -21.56 11.86 -5.19
CA GLU A 242 -21.94 11.40 -6.53
C GLU A 242 -23.28 12.00 -6.99
N CYS A 243 -24.25 12.23 -6.09
CA CYS A 243 -25.46 12.99 -6.43
C CYS A 243 -25.17 14.46 -6.75
N ALA A 244 -24.17 15.06 -6.10
CA ALA A 244 -23.70 16.40 -6.46
C ALA A 244 -23.02 16.44 -7.83
N ARG A 245 -22.38 15.33 -8.24
CA ARG A 245 -21.77 15.17 -9.57
C ARG A 245 -22.76 15.35 -10.71
N ASP A 246 -24.02 14.94 -10.52
CA ASP A 246 -25.10 15.13 -11.51
C ASP A 246 -25.39 16.62 -11.80
N GLN A 247 -24.91 17.52 -10.94
CA GLN A 247 -25.05 18.97 -11.07
C GLN A 247 -23.68 19.67 -11.13
N ASP A 248 -22.62 18.95 -11.52
CA ASP A 248 -21.25 19.44 -11.62
C ASP A 248 -20.66 20.01 -10.31
N LYS A 249 -21.20 19.58 -9.16
CA LYS A 249 -20.82 20.05 -7.81
C LYS A 249 -20.07 19.02 -6.96
N PHE A 250 -19.46 18.02 -7.61
CA PHE A 250 -18.69 16.97 -6.93
C PHE A 250 -17.60 17.58 -6.03
N TRP A 251 -16.73 18.42 -6.61
CA TRP A 251 -15.53 18.92 -5.92
C TRP A 251 -15.86 19.91 -4.82
N GLU A 252 -16.87 20.76 -5.03
CA GLU A 252 -17.38 21.71 -4.05
C GLU A 252 -17.97 21.00 -2.84
N LEU A 253 -18.84 20.00 -3.04
CA LEU A 253 -19.41 19.26 -1.91
C LEU A 253 -18.36 18.41 -1.20
N GLN A 254 -17.48 17.74 -1.93
CA GLN A 254 -16.32 17.02 -1.39
C GLN A 254 -15.46 17.93 -0.50
N SER A 255 -15.19 19.17 -0.94
CA SER A 255 -14.34 20.08 -0.16
C SER A 255 -15.05 20.54 1.12
N LEU A 256 -16.37 20.77 1.04
CA LEU A 256 -17.16 21.13 2.22
C LEU A 256 -17.23 19.98 3.22
N PHE A 257 -17.36 18.74 2.75
CA PHE A 257 -17.36 17.56 3.60
C PHE A 257 -16.06 17.44 4.38
N TYR A 258 -14.90 17.38 3.71
CA TYR A 258 -13.64 17.30 4.46
C TYR A 258 -13.43 18.45 5.43
N LYS A 259 -13.87 19.67 5.10
CA LYS A 259 -13.70 20.83 5.99
C LYS A 259 -14.62 20.77 7.19
N ASN A 260 -15.90 20.46 6.99
CA ASN A 260 -16.95 20.81 7.94
C ASN A 260 -17.83 19.63 8.40
N ILE A 261 -17.87 18.50 7.69
CA ILE A 261 -18.82 17.43 8.03
C ILE A 261 -18.48 16.81 9.39
N SER A 262 -19.51 16.62 10.20
CA SER A 262 -19.39 15.90 11.47
C SER A 262 -19.26 14.39 11.23
N ASN A 263 -18.67 13.67 12.18
CA ASN A 263 -18.59 12.22 12.14
C ASN A 263 -19.95 11.53 12.36
N SER A 264 -20.97 12.27 12.78
CA SER A 264 -22.35 11.81 12.96
C SER A 264 -23.27 12.64 12.07
N ALA A 265 -22.89 12.77 10.80
CA ALA A 265 -23.59 13.57 9.82
C ALA A 265 -25.07 13.17 9.74
N ASN A 266 -25.95 14.16 9.73
CA ASN A 266 -27.38 13.95 9.56
C ASN A 266 -27.90 14.64 8.29
N ASP A 267 -29.14 14.34 7.90
CA ASP A 267 -29.79 14.89 6.71
C ASP A 267 -29.70 16.42 6.64
N THR A 268 -29.97 17.11 7.74
CA THR A 268 -29.96 18.58 7.79
C THR A 268 -28.56 19.13 7.47
N GLU A 269 -27.53 18.50 8.02
CA GLU A 269 -26.14 18.89 7.77
C GLU A 269 -25.75 18.66 6.31
N ILE A 270 -26.06 17.48 5.75
CA ILE A 270 -25.75 17.12 4.36
C ILE A 270 -26.47 18.04 3.38
N LEU A 271 -27.77 18.28 3.58
CA LEU A 271 -28.55 19.20 2.74
C LEU A 271 -28.09 20.66 2.88
N GLY A 272 -27.65 21.07 4.07
CA GLY A 272 -27.06 22.38 4.30
C GLY A 272 -25.74 22.56 3.53
N MET A 273 -24.89 21.54 3.50
CA MET A 273 -23.64 21.56 2.74
C MET A 273 -23.88 21.48 1.23
N ALA A 274 -24.86 20.70 0.78
CA ALA A 274 -25.30 20.66 -0.62
C ALA A 274 -25.67 22.06 -1.12
N LYS A 275 -26.48 22.81 -0.36
CA LYS A 275 -26.82 24.21 -0.68
C LYS A 275 -25.58 25.10 -0.74
N ARG A 276 -24.68 24.99 0.24
CA ARG A 276 -23.42 25.76 0.28
C ARG A 276 -22.46 25.40 -0.85
N ALA A 277 -22.53 24.18 -1.39
CA ALA A 277 -21.76 23.75 -2.55
C ALA A 277 -22.28 24.37 -3.87
N GLY A 278 -23.40 25.08 -3.84
CA GLY A 278 -24.03 25.67 -5.03
C GLY A 278 -24.85 24.67 -5.83
N ILE A 279 -25.39 23.62 -5.19
CA ILE A 279 -26.33 22.69 -5.82
C ILE A 279 -27.66 23.42 -6.01
N ASN A 280 -28.03 23.67 -7.27
CA ASN A 280 -29.19 24.49 -7.62
C ASN A 280 -30.51 23.73 -7.43
N ASN A 281 -30.57 22.46 -7.84
CA ASN A 281 -31.75 21.63 -7.64
C ASN A 281 -31.57 20.70 -6.43
N ILE A 282 -31.86 21.24 -5.25
CA ILE A 282 -31.77 20.49 -3.99
C ILE A 282 -32.78 19.34 -3.91
N ARG A 283 -33.95 19.46 -4.54
CA ARG A 283 -34.96 18.38 -4.53
C ARG A 283 -34.46 17.16 -5.27
N ASP A 284 -33.87 17.35 -6.45
CA ASP A 284 -33.29 16.24 -7.24
C ASP A 284 -32.09 15.63 -6.53
N PHE A 285 -31.24 16.46 -5.90
CA PHE A 285 -30.14 15.98 -5.07
C PHE A 285 -30.63 15.12 -3.91
N GLU A 286 -31.62 15.61 -3.15
CA GLU A 286 -32.17 14.89 -2.00
C GLU A 286 -32.84 13.59 -2.44
N PHE A 287 -33.59 13.59 -3.53
CA PHE A 287 -34.19 12.39 -4.10
C PHE A 287 -33.13 11.38 -4.55
N CYS A 288 -32.08 11.83 -5.24
CA CYS A 288 -30.95 10.99 -5.64
C CYS A 288 -30.27 10.33 -4.44
N TRP A 289 -29.97 11.13 -3.42
CA TRP A 289 -29.23 10.70 -2.24
C TRP A 289 -30.05 9.76 -1.36
N ARG A 290 -31.30 10.12 -1.04
CA ARG A 290 -32.20 9.30 -0.22
C ARG A 290 -32.54 7.96 -0.89
N ASN A 291 -32.68 7.93 -2.22
CA ASN A 291 -32.89 6.69 -2.95
C ASN A 291 -31.60 5.90 -3.21
N ARG A 292 -30.46 6.38 -2.70
CA ARG A 292 -29.17 5.69 -2.81
C ARG A 292 -28.80 5.35 -4.25
N LYS A 293 -29.12 6.25 -5.19
CA LYS A 293 -28.93 6.07 -6.64
C LYS A 293 -27.53 5.55 -6.99
N TYR A 294 -26.51 5.98 -6.24
CA TYR A 294 -25.10 5.67 -6.48
C TYR A 294 -24.51 4.61 -5.54
N ALA A 295 -25.32 3.88 -4.77
CA ALA A 295 -24.81 2.85 -3.84
C ALA A 295 -23.96 1.79 -4.54
N GLU A 296 -24.40 1.24 -5.67
CA GLU A 296 -23.64 0.23 -6.40
C GLU A 296 -22.36 0.78 -7.05
N ARG A 297 -22.36 2.05 -7.47
CA ARG A 297 -21.14 2.73 -7.95
C ARG A 297 -20.09 2.75 -6.84
N VAL A 298 -20.46 3.24 -5.66
CA VAL A 298 -19.53 3.32 -4.52
C VAL A 298 -19.07 1.92 -4.08
N LYS A 299 -19.95 0.92 -4.08
CA LYS A 299 -19.55 -0.47 -3.78
C LYS A 299 -18.56 -1.02 -4.80
N ASN A 300 -18.72 -0.72 -6.09
CA ASN A 300 -17.77 -1.10 -7.12
C ASN A 300 -16.44 -0.38 -6.95
N ASP A 301 -16.43 0.90 -6.54
CA ASP A 301 -15.19 1.59 -6.17
C ASP A 301 -14.43 0.89 -5.03
N ILE A 302 -15.15 0.42 -4.02
CA ILE A 302 -14.57 -0.37 -2.93
C ILE A 302 -14.01 -1.69 -3.45
N ARG A 303 -14.76 -2.45 -4.26
CA ARG A 303 -14.33 -3.73 -4.82
C ARG A 303 -13.05 -3.58 -5.64
N ASP A 304 -13.02 -2.63 -6.56
CA ASP A 304 -11.83 -2.35 -7.37
C ASP A 304 -10.62 -1.96 -6.50
N GLY A 305 -10.84 -1.18 -5.43
CA GLY A 305 -9.77 -0.85 -4.49
C GLY A 305 -9.27 -2.09 -3.73
N VAL A 306 -10.17 -2.96 -3.28
CA VAL A 306 -9.83 -4.22 -2.59
C VAL A 306 -9.06 -5.16 -3.51
N ASP A 307 -9.46 -5.26 -4.78
CA ASP A 307 -8.78 -6.09 -5.78
C ASP A 307 -7.36 -5.59 -6.07
N LEU A 308 -7.12 -4.28 -5.93
CA LEU A 308 -5.79 -3.66 -5.99
C LEU A 308 -4.99 -3.82 -4.67
N GLY A 309 -5.58 -4.42 -3.63
CA GLY A 309 -4.96 -4.64 -2.33
C GLY A 309 -5.07 -3.48 -1.34
N ILE A 310 -5.94 -2.49 -1.61
CA ILE A 310 -6.18 -1.34 -0.71
C ILE A 310 -6.91 -1.83 0.54
N GLN A 311 -6.33 -1.52 1.71
CA GLN A 311 -6.86 -1.92 3.01
C GLN A 311 -7.27 -0.73 3.88
N GLY A 312 -7.02 0.50 3.43
CA GLY A 312 -7.27 1.70 4.21
C GLY A 312 -7.16 2.97 3.39
N THR A 313 -7.57 4.08 4.02
CA THR A 313 -7.62 5.40 3.39
C THR A 313 -6.82 6.44 4.19
N PRO A 314 -6.24 7.46 3.53
CA PRO A 314 -6.19 7.60 2.08
C PRO A 314 -5.16 6.64 1.50
N THR A 315 -5.41 6.15 0.29
CA THR A 315 -4.42 5.41 -0.50
C THR A 315 -4.30 6.05 -1.87
N PHE A 316 -3.09 6.12 -2.40
CA PHE A 316 -2.80 6.75 -3.68
C PHE A 316 -2.14 5.75 -4.61
N ILE A 317 -2.49 5.85 -5.89
CA ILE A 317 -1.79 5.18 -6.98
C ILE A 317 -1.27 6.27 -7.90
N LEU A 318 0.05 6.35 -8.04
CA LEU A 318 0.75 7.41 -8.77
C LEU A 318 1.66 6.82 -9.83
N GLY A 319 1.39 7.14 -11.09
CA GLY A 319 2.24 6.70 -12.18
C GLY A 319 1.82 7.19 -13.55
N ILE A 320 2.10 6.35 -14.56
CA ILE A 320 1.81 6.66 -15.95
C ILE A 320 0.34 6.39 -16.25
N TYR A 321 -0.34 7.37 -16.84
CA TYR A 321 -1.70 7.23 -17.33
C TYR A 321 -1.72 6.86 -18.80
N ASP A 322 -2.36 5.72 -19.06
CA ASP A 322 -2.71 5.28 -20.40
C ASP A 322 -4.14 5.74 -20.71
N GLN A 323 -4.26 6.57 -21.73
CA GLN A 323 -5.55 7.15 -22.15
C GLN A 323 -6.46 6.12 -22.84
N GLU A 324 -5.88 5.16 -23.55
CA GLU A 324 -6.62 4.17 -24.33
C GLU A 324 -7.28 3.17 -23.39
N THR A 325 -6.50 2.62 -22.46
CA THR A 325 -7.00 1.66 -21.47
C THR A 325 -7.62 2.34 -20.25
N ARG A 326 -7.49 3.67 -20.11
CA ARG A 326 -7.92 4.46 -18.96
C ARG A 326 -7.38 3.91 -17.64
N THR A 327 -6.10 3.55 -17.63
CA THR A 327 -5.44 2.96 -16.47
C THR A 327 -4.26 3.79 -15.99
N VAL A 328 -3.99 3.74 -14.69
CA VAL A 328 -2.80 4.32 -14.07
C VAL A 328 -1.89 3.17 -13.67
N SER A 329 -0.74 3.08 -14.32
CA SER A 329 0.31 2.11 -14.04
C SER A 329 1.38 2.76 -13.17
N GLY A 330 1.41 2.46 -11.87
CA GLY A 330 2.22 3.23 -10.93
C GLY A 330 2.56 2.58 -9.59
N GLU A 331 3.09 3.41 -8.70
CA GLU A 331 3.38 3.09 -7.30
C GLU A 331 2.15 3.35 -6.42
N MET A 332 1.90 2.45 -5.47
CA MET A 332 0.90 2.64 -4.43
C MET A 332 1.55 3.10 -3.12
N PHE A 333 0.92 4.04 -2.43
CA PHE A 333 1.29 4.42 -1.07
C PHE A 333 0.07 4.87 -0.25
N SER A 334 0.12 4.63 1.06
CA SER A 334 -1.03 4.83 1.96
C SER A 334 -0.71 5.84 3.08
N GLY A 335 -1.77 6.45 3.61
CA GLY A 335 -1.71 7.41 4.72
C GLY A 335 -1.62 8.87 4.28
N ALA A 336 -1.61 9.78 5.27
CA ALA A 336 -1.48 11.22 5.03
C ALA A 336 -0.06 11.59 4.58
N VAL A 337 0.22 11.35 3.29
CA VAL A 337 1.53 11.47 2.67
C VAL A 337 2.02 12.93 2.62
N SER A 338 3.32 13.12 2.81
CA SER A 338 3.96 14.44 2.78
C SER A 338 4.08 15.01 1.38
N GLU A 339 4.19 16.34 1.30
CA GLU A 339 4.40 17.05 0.03
C GLU A 339 5.67 16.58 -0.68
N ASP A 340 6.77 16.39 0.07
CA ASP A 340 8.05 15.93 -0.48
C ASP A 340 7.97 14.54 -1.09
N LYS A 341 7.20 13.62 -0.46
CA LYS A 341 7.03 12.27 -0.99
C LYS A 341 6.23 12.30 -2.29
N PHE A 342 5.15 13.08 -2.36
CA PHE A 342 4.42 13.28 -3.62
C PHE A 342 5.33 13.86 -4.71
N ALA A 343 6.06 14.93 -4.41
CA ALA A 343 6.96 15.57 -5.36
C ALA A 343 8.02 14.58 -5.85
N GLN A 344 8.66 13.82 -4.97
CA GLN A 344 9.67 12.82 -5.34
C GLN A 344 9.14 11.81 -6.36
N VAL A 345 7.96 11.23 -6.12
CA VAL A 345 7.39 10.20 -7.01
C VAL A 345 6.88 10.83 -8.30
N ILE A 346 6.28 12.02 -8.26
CA ILE A 346 5.88 12.76 -9.47
C ILE A 346 7.08 13.04 -10.37
N GLU A 347 8.17 13.61 -9.82
CA GLU A 347 9.38 13.91 -10.60
C GLU A 347 10.04 12.66 -11.17
N LYS A 348 9.99 11.52 -10.44
CA LYS A 348 10.42 10.21 -10.97
C LYS A 348 9.67 9.86 -12.27
N TYR A 349 8.35 9.99 -12.31
CA TYR A 349 7.58 9.67 -13.52
C TYR A 349 7.70 10.74 -14.62
N LEU A 350 7.72 12.02 -14.27
CA LEU A 350 7.92 13.11 -15.24
C LEU A 350 9.29 13.02 -15.93
N SER A 351 10.34 12.69 -15.18
CA SER A 351 11.69 12.50 -15.76
C SER A 351 11.75 11.30 -16.70
N SER A 352 11.12 10.16 -16.35
CA SER A 352 11.01 8.99 -17.24
C SER A 352 10.37 9.35 -18.58
N ILE A 353 9.23 10.05 -18.53
CA ILE A 353 8.48 10.53 -19.71
C ILE A 353 9.32 11.45 -20.60
N ARG A 354 10.11 12.35 -20.00
CA ARG A 354 10.98 13.29 -20.73
C ARG A 354 12.14 12.54 -21.40
N THR A 355 12.72 11.55 -20.73
CA THR A 355 13.79 10.71 -21.29
C THR A 355 13.30 9.90 -22.49
N GLU A 356 12.14 9.24 -22.40
CA GLU A 356 11.53 8.50 -23.52
C GLU A 356 11.26 9.39 -24.74
N ALA A 357 10.77 10.62 -24.51
CA ALA A 357 10.52 11.59 -25.57
C ALA A 357 11.80 12.07 -26.27
N ASN A 358 12.94 12.06 -25.57
CA ASN A 358 14.24 12.44 -26.14
C ASN A 358 14.90 11.29 -26.90
N LEU A 359 14.63 10.04 -26.53
CA LEU A 359 15.15 8.84 -27.22
C LEU A 359 14.35 8.49 -28.49
N SER A 360 13.13 9.01 -28.62
CA SER A 360 12.25 8.81 -29.78
C SER A 360 12.35 9.91 -30.85
N ARG A 361 13.24 10.90 -30.63
CA ARG A 361 13.64 11.92 -31.59
C ARG A 361 15.01 11.58 -32.15
#